data_AF-A0A7X8SS03-F1
#
_entry.id   AF-A0A7X8SS03-F1
#
_cell.length_a   1.000
_cell.length_b   1.000
_cell.length_c   1.000
_cell.angle_alpha   90.00
_cell.angle_beta   90.00
_cell.angle_gamma   90.00
#
_symmetry.space_group_name_H-M   'P 1'
#
loop_
_entity.id
_entity.type
_entity.pdbx_description
1 polymer ?
#
loop_
_entity_poly.entity_id
_entity_poly.type
_entity_poly.pdbx_seq_one_letter_code
_entity_poly.pdbx_strand_id
1 'polypeptide(L)'
;MHCALYDAGRCRSCQWLERPVPQQLADKMADLRTLLAAIPVAAWGEPVSGPEAAFRNKAKMVVSGSVERPLLGMLHRDGTPVDLTDCPLYPAEFAPVFAALKPFIA
;
A
#
# COMPACT_ATOMS: atom_id res chain seq x y z
N MET A 1 6.54 -10.08 0.99
CA MET A 1 5.12 -10.21 1.45
C MET A 1 4.22 -10.67 0.30
N HIS A 2 3.20 -11.50 0.58
CA HIS A 2 2.22 -11.97 -0.42
C HIS A 2 0.93 -11.13 -0.38
N CYS A 3 0.42 -10.73 -1.55
CA CYS A 3 -0.80 -9.92 -1.68
C CYS A 3 -1.65 -10.43 -2.85
N ALA A 4 -2.78 -11.08 -2.56
CA ALA A 4 -3.67 -11.63 -3.57
C ALA A 4 -4.21 -10.57 -4.56
N LEU A 5 -4.43 -9.33 -4.12
CA LEU A 5 -4.86 -8.22 -4.99
C LEU A 5 -3.79 -7.82 -6.00
N TYR A 6 -2.52 -7.93 -5.63
CA TYR A 6 -1.40 -7.70 -6.53
C TYR A 6 -1.25 -8.87 -7.50
N ASP A 7 -1.28 -10.10 -7.00
CA ASP A 7 -1.12 -11.29 -7.85
C ASP A 7 -2.25 -11.38 -8.90
N ALA A 8 -3.47 -10.98 -8.53
CA ALA A 8 -4.62 -10.92 -9.43
C ALA A 8 -4.63 -9.71 -10.40
N GLY A 9 -3.63 -8.84 -10.39
CA GLY A 9 -3.60 -7.66 -11.27
C GLY A 9 -4.52 -6.50 -10.85
N ARG A 10 -5.31 -6.68 -9.79
CA ARG A 10 -6.36 -5.74 -9.36
C ARG A 10 -5.81 -4.50 -8.65
N CYS A 11 -4.63 -4.58 -8.06
CA CYS A 11 -3.99 -3.43 -7.40
C CYS A 11 -2.49 -3.38 -7.71
N ARG A 12 -2.00 -2.18 -8.04
CA ARG A 12 -0.57 -1.92 -8.32
C ARG A 12 0.00 -0.79 -7.47
N SER A 13 -0.68 -0.43 -6.38
CA SER A 13 -0.24 0.63 -5.46
C SER A 13 1.09 0.32 -4.77
N CYS A 14 1.43 -0.96 -4.58
CA CYS A 14 2.72 -1.41 -4.05
C CYS A 14 3.71 -1.68 -5.18
N GLN A 15 4.35 -0.64 -5.71
CA GLN A 15 5.21 -0.73 -6.90
C GLN A 15 6.34 -1.78 -6.77
N TRP A 16 6.91 -1.93 -5.58
CA TRP A 16 8.09 -2.78 -5.34
C TRP A 16 7.77 -4.05 -4.56
N LEU A 17 6.52 -4.51 -4.57
CA LEU A 17 6.10 -5.67 -3.77
C LEU A 17 6.97 -6.92 -4.03
N GLU A 18 7.37 -7.14 -5.28
CA GLU A 18 8.16 -8.29 -5.71
C GLU A 18 9.66 -8.19 -5.33
N ARG A 19 10.11 -7.02 -4.86
CA ARG A 19 11.50 -6.80 -4.45
C ARG A 19 11.64 -7.08 -2.95
N PRO A 20 12.60 -7.92 -2.52
CA PRO A 20 12.93 -8.05 -1.10
C PRO A 20 13.30 -6.71 -0.49
N VAL A 21 12.91 -6.46 0.77
CA VAL A 21 13.18 -5.19 1.47
C VAL A 21 14.66 -4.76 1.40
N PRO A 22 15.66 -5.64 1.58
CA PRO A 22 17.06 -5.24 1.47
C PRO A 22 17.40 -4.61 0.10
N GLN A 23 16.85 -5.14 -1.00
CA GLN A 23 17.04 -4.58 -2.33
C GLN A 23 16.33 -3.24 -2.46
N GLN A 24 15.12 -3.10 -1.94
CA GLN A 24 14.41 -1.82 -1.94
C GLN A 24 15.20 -0.72 -1.22
N LEU A 25 15.82 -1.04 -0.08
CA LEU A 25 16.63 -0.09 0.69
C LEU A 25 17.92 0.27 -0.07
N ALA A 26 18.59 -0.71 -0.66
CA ALA A 26 19.78 -0.48 -1.47
C ALA A 26 19.46 0.42 -2.68
N ASP A 27 18.38 0.15 -3.40
CA ASP A 27 17.92 0.95 -4.55
C ASP A 27 17.62 2.40 -4.13
N LYS A 28 16.88 2.59 -3.02
CA LYS A 28 16.58 3.93 -2.47
C LYS A 28 17.83 4.69 -2.07
N MET A 29 18.81 4.02 -1.47
CA MET A 29 20.07 4.66 -1.08
C MET A 29 20.91 5.05 -2.29
N ALA A 30 20.95 4.22 -3.34
CA ALA A 30 21.62 4.54 -4.58
C ALA A 30 21.00 5.76 -5.28
N ASP A 31 19.66 5.81 -5.32
CA ASP A 31 18.91 6.95 -5.87
C ASP A 31 19.15 8.23 -5.06
N LEU A 32 19.06 8.15 -3.73
CA LEU A 32 19.34 9.27 -2.83
C LEU A 32 20.76 9.85 -3.03
N ARG A 33 21.77 8.99 -3.14
CA ARG A 33 23.17 9.42 -3.41
C ARG A 33 23.29 10.13 -4.76
N THR A 34 22.54 9.68 -5.76
CA THR A 34 22.49 10.30 -7.08
C THR A 34 21.84 11.68 -7.02
N LEU A 35 20.68 11.79 -6.35
CA LEU A 35 19.94 13.05 -6.18
C LEU A 35 20.75 14.11 -5.43
N LEU A 36 21.59 13.70 -4.48
CA LEU A 36 22.40 14.59 -3.65
C LEU A 36 23.86 14.71 -4.11
N ALA A 37 24.20 14.27 -5.33
CA ALA A 37 25.59 14.23 -5.81
C ALA A 37 26.31 15.59 -5.78
N ALA A 38 25.57 16.71 -5.88
CA ALA A 38 26.12 18.07 -5.83
C ALA A 38 26.24 18.64 -4.39
N ILE A 39 25.76 17.93 -3.37
CA ILE A 39 25.72 18.40 -1.98
C ILE A 39 26.72 17.58 -1.16
N PRO A 40 27.66 18.21 -0.42
CA PRO A 40 28.59 17.49 0.43
C PRO A 40 27.87 16.90 1.66
N VAL A 41 27.51 15.62 1.57
CA VAL A 41 26.92 14.86 2.68
C VAL A 41 28.05 14.30 3.56
N ALA A 42 28.14 14.79 4.80
CA ALA A 42 29.21 14.41 5.73
C ALA A 42 29.20 12.93 6.12
N ALA A 43 28.01 12.32 6.27
CA ALA A 43 27.85 10.91 6.59
C ALA A 43 26.54 10.36 6.04
N TRP A 44 26.57 9.12 5.56
CA TRP A 44 25.38 8.37 5.16
C TRP A 44 25.00 7.42 6.29
N GLY A 45 23.77 7.54 6.81
CA GLY A 45 23.24 6.60 7.79
C GLY A 45 22.77 5.29 7.16
N GLU A 46 22.72 4.24 7.97
CA GLU A 46 22.11 2.97 7.56
C GLU A 46 20.58 3.10 7.44
N PRO A 47 19.96 2.53 6.40
CA PRO A 47 18.51 2.56 6.25
C PRO A 47 17.80 1.85 7.40
N VAL A 48 16.71 2.44 7.89
CA VAL A 48 15.83 1.82 8.88
C VAL A 48 14.56 1.34 8.19
N SER A 49 14.18 0.09 8.44
CA SER A 49 12.96 -0.51 7.90
C SER A 49 12.06 -1.06 8.99
N GLY A 50 10.75 -1.00 8.75
CA GLY A 50 9.72 -1.63 9.59
C GLY A 50 9.24 -2.98 9.02
N PRO A 51 8.12 -3.50 9.54
CA PRO A 51 7.52 -4.74 9.03
C PRO A 51 7.02 -4.58 7.59
N GLU A 52 6.93 -5.68 6.85
CA GLU A 52 6.45 -5.70 5.46
C GLU A 52 4.92 -5.64 5.31
N ALA A 53 4.19 -5.85 6.41
CA ALA A 53 2.73 -5.94 6.45
C ALA A 53 2.19 -5.17 7.66
N ALA A 54 0.88 -4.92 7.69
CA ALA A 54 0.16 -4.30 8.80
C ALA A 54 0.71 -2.94 9.29
N PHE A 55 1.50 -2.22 8.47
CA PHE A 55 2.13 -0.97 8.89
C PHE A 55 1.29 0.28 8.58
N ARG A 56 0.17 0.17 7.86
CA ARG A 56 -0.69 1.32 7.52
C ARG A 56 -1.82 1.47 8.53
N ASN A 57 -1.61 2.32 9.53
CA ASN A 57 -2.60 2.65 10.55
C ASN A 57 -3.76 3.56 10.07
N LYS A 58 -3.77 3.98 8.80
CA LYS A 58 -4.81 4.82 8.20
C LYS A 58 -5.07 4.41 6.75
N ALA A 59 -6.34 4.24 6.41
CA ALA A 59 -6.82 4.10 5.03
C ALA A 59 -7.78 5.25 4.69
N LYS A 60 -7.57 5.85 3.51
CA LYS A 60 -8.56 6.72 2.85
C LYS A 60 -9.01 5.97 1.61
N MET A 61 -10.32 5.77 1.48
CA MET A 61 -10.90 4.92 0.44
C MET A 61 -12.02 5.65 -0.27
N VAL A 62 -12.14 5.41 -1.57
CA VAL A 62 -13.33 5.76 -2.37
C VAL A 62 -14.40 4.73 -2.08
N VAL A 63 -15.64 5.20 -1.88
CA VAL A 63 -16.83 4.34 -1.84
C VAL A 63 -17.38 4.24 -3.26
N SER A 64 -17.56 3.01 -3.74
CA SER A 64 -18.04 2.70 -5.09
C SER A 64 -18.88 1.43 -5.08
N GLY A 65 -19.26 0.89 -6.24
CA GLY A 65 -20.17 -0.25 -6.33
C GLY A 65 -21.63 0.19 -6.28
N SER A 66 -22.51 -0.67 -5.74
CA SER A 66 -23.92 -0.34 -5.51
C SER A 66 -24.19 -0.16 -4.02
N VAL A 67 -25.37 0.34 -3.68
CA VAL A 67 -25.84 0.45 -2.29
C VAL A 67 -25.80 -0.93 -1.61
N GLU A 68 -26.26 -1.98 -2.27
CA GLU A 68 -26.31 -3.34 -1.72
C GLU A 68 -24.94 -4.02 -1.63
N ARG A 69 -23.94 -3.53 -2.39
CA ARG A 69 -22.58 -4.09 -2.46
C ARG A 69 -21.54 -2.97 -2.53
N PRO A 70 -21.34 -2.20 -1.44
CA PRO A 70 -20.39 -1.12 -1.43
C PRO A 70 -18.97 -1.67 -1.46
N LEU A 71 -18.15 -1.13 -2.35
CA LEU A 71 -16.73 -1.41 -2.46
C LEU A 71 -15.96 -0.26 -1.81
N LEU A 72 -15.07 -0.61 -0.88
CA LEU A 72 -14.20 0.35 -0.21
C LEU A 72 -12.79 0.18 -0.78
N GLY A 73 -12.29 1.17 -1.49
CA GLY A 73 -10.92 1.09 -2.03
C GLY A 73 -10.56 2.21 -2.97
N MET A 74 -10.25 1.86 -4.22
CA MET A 74 -9.78 2.80 -5.23
C MET A 74 -10.51 2.59 -6.55
N LEU A 75 -10.39 3.58 -7.43
CA LEU A 75 -10.77 3.48 -8.83
C LEU A 75 -9.50 3.36 -9.66
N HIS A 76 -9.49 2.46 -10.64
CA HIS A 76 -8.54 2.52 -11.73
C HIS A 76 -8.79 3.78 -12.58
N ARG A 77 -7.84 4.12 -13.45
CA ARG A 77 -7.94 5.28 -14.34
C ARG A 77 -9.14 5.19 -15.30
N ASP A 78 -9.56 3.98 -15.63
CA ASP A 78 -10.74 3.69 -16.45
C ASP A 78 -12.06 3.73 -15.65
N GLY A 79 -12.02 4.03 -14.35
CA GLY A 79 -13.18 4.06 -13.46
C GLY A 79 -13.55 2.69 -12.87
N THR A 80 -12.83 1.62 -13.18
CA THR A 80 -13.09 0.29 -12.60
C THR A 80 -12.83 0.30 -11.08
N PRO A 81 -13.81 -0.07 -10.24
CA PRO A 81 -13.62 -0.08 -8.79
C PRO A 81 -12.87 -1.32 -8.32
N VAL A 82 -12.04 -1.12 -7.29
CA VAL A 82 -11.28 -2.18 -6.62
C VAL A 82 -11.54 -2.11 -5.14
N ASP A 83 -12.09 -3.19 -4.61
CA ASP A 83 -12.16 -3.41 -3.16
C ASP A 83 -10.78 -3.71 -2.60
N LEU A 84 -10.37 -2.95 -1.60
CA LEU A 84 -9.08 -3.09 -0.94
C LEU A 84 -9.20 -3.55 0.51
N THR A 85 -10.37 -4.00 0.98
CA THR A 85 -10.53 -4.38 2.40
C THR A 85 -9.65 -5.54 2.86
N ASP A 86 -9.15 -6.34 1.92
CA ASP A 86 -8.20 -7.45 2.18
C ASP A 86 -6.72 -7.05 1.95
N CYS A 87 -6.41 -5.75 1.89
CA CYS A 87 -5.04 -5.29 1.71
C CYS A 87 -4.16 -5.67 2.91
N PRO A 88 -3.05 -6.42 2.71
CA PRO A 88 -2.20 -6.91 3.81
C PRO A 88 -1.40 -5.80 4.52
N LEU A 89 -1.47 -4.56 4.02
CA LEU A 89 -0.87 -3.41 4.67
C LEU A 89 -1.69 -2.91 5.86
N TYR A 90 -2.97 -3.30 5.96
CA TYR A 90 -3.83 -2.89 7.04
C TYR A 90 -3.65 -3.78 8.29
N PRO A 91 -3.58 -3.18 9.49
CA PRO A 91 -3.64 -3.92 10.74
C PRO A 91 -4.91 -4.78 10.87
N ALA A 92 -4.87 -5.82 11.70
CA ALA A 92 -5.98 -6.76 11.87
C ALA A 92 -7.27 -6.08 12.37
N GLU A 93 -7.13 -4.97 13.08
CA GLU A 93 -8.21 -4.14 13.61
C GLU A 93 -9.08 -3.51 12.50
N PHE A 94 -8.57 -3.42 11.26
CA PHE A 94 -9.32 -2.86 10.14
C PHE A 94 -10.42 -3.81 9.64
N ALA A 95 -10.17 -5.12 9.65
CA ALA A 95 -11.13 -6.12 9.16
C ALA A 95 -12.51 -6.01 9.84
N PRO A 96 -12.64 -5.99 11.20
CA PRO A 96 -13.94 -5.82 11.84
C PRO A 96 -14.57 -4.45 11.57
N VAL A 97 -13.77 -3.39 11.40
CA VAL A 97 -14.29 -2.06 11.04
C VAL A 97 -14.90 -2.07 9.64
N PHE A 98 -14.24 -2.70 8.66
CA PHE A 98 -14.79 -2.83 7.31
C PHE A 98 -16.07 -3.68 7.27
N ALA A 99 -16.10 -4.76 8.06
CA ALA A 99 -17.29 -5.60 8.19
C ALA A 99 -18.49 -4.84 8.78
N ALA A 100 -18.25 -3.85 9.65
CA ALA A 100 -19.30 -2.97 10.19
C ALA A 100 -19.68 -1.83 9.22
N LEU A 101 -18.71 -1.26 8.52
CA LEU A 101 -18.95 -0.11 7.63
C LEU A 101 -19.69 -0.49 6.34
N LYS A 102 -19.42 -1.66 5.74
CA LYS A 102 -20.08 -2.07 4.49
C LYS A 102 -21.62 -2.16 4.65
N PRO A 103 -22.18 -2.82 5.67
CA PRO A 103 -23.62 -2.82 5.91
C PRO A 103 -24.18 -1.47 6.33
N PHE A 104 -23.39 -0.62 7.00
CA PHE A 104 -23.84 0.72 7.42
C PHE A 104 -24.05 1.68 6.24
N ILE A 105 -23.26 1.52 5.18
CA ILE A 105 -23.36 2.32 3.94
C ILE A 105 -24.50 1.82 3.04
N ALA A 106 -24.86 0.54 3.16
CA ALA A 106 -25.89 -0.13 2.37
C ALA A 106 -27.33 0.26 2.76
#